data_AF-A0A1L8DPN3-F1
#
_entry.id   AF-A0A1L8DPN3-F1
#
_cell.length_a   1.000
_cell.length_b   1.000
_cell.length_c   1.000
_cell.angle_alpha   90.00
_cell.angle_beta   90.00
_cell.angle_gamma   90.00
#
_symmetry.space_group_name_H-M   'P 1'
#
loop_
_entity.id
_entity.type
_entity.pdbx_description
1 polymer ?
#
loop_
_entity_poly.entity_id
_entity_poly.type
_entity_poly.pdbx_seq_one_letter_code
_entity_poly.pdbx_strand_id
1 'polypeptide(L)'
;MLQQSGAGTPASQKRSANDMTPLEAMSMCNESFRTSDEFLEQLNKTGSFPDETDKTPMCFLKCYLEKTDIISDEGDINEPKIFEMFPTLNSDATEDCKKEMDHSNNVCEKVYFLVRCVMTRLLVDGRGSDNK
;
A
#
# COMPACT_ATOMS: atom_id res chain seq x y z
N MET A 1 -24.67 49.85 7.14
CA MET A 1 -24.20 49.71 8.53
C MET A 1 -25.22 48.81 9.22
N LEU A 2 -24.96 47.62 9.76
CA LEU A 2 -23.73 46.97 10.20
C LEU A 2 -23.74 45.48 9.78
N GLN A 3 -22.53 44.99 9.49
CA GLN A 3 -22.17 43.57 9.45
C GLN A 3 -22.26 42.97 10.85
N GLN A 4 -22.65 41.69 10.96
CA GLN A 4 -22.12 40.82 12.01
C GLN A 4 -21.68 39.49 11.40
N SER A 5 -20.37 39.32 11.45
CA SER A 5 -19.60 38.16 11.06
C SER A 5 -19.75 37.06 12.10
N GLY A 6 -20.24 35.89 11.70
CA GLY A 6 -20.18 34.66 12.49
C GLY A 6 -19.09 33.77 11.90
N ALA A 7 -17.96 33.67 12.58
CA ALA A 7 -16.90 32.71 12.27
C ALA A 7 -17.41 31.30 12.58
N GLY A 8 -17.74 30.53 11.53
CA GLY A 8 -17.93 29.09 11.65
C GLY A 8 -16.57 28.40 11.72
N THR A 9 -16.23 27.87 12.89
CA THR A 9 -15.14 26.91 13.11
C THR A 9 -15.18 25.79 12.06
N PRO A 10 -14.04 25.36 11.49
CA PRO A 10 -14.03 24.18 10.63
C PRO A 10 -14.41 22.96 11.48
N ALA A 11 -15.35 22.19 10.94
CA ALA A 11 -15.89 20.99 11.55
C ALA A 11 -14.76 20.04 11.97
N SER A 12 -14.69 19.75 13.27
CA SER A 12 -13.98 18.57 13.76
C SER A 12 -14.77 17.35 13.25
N GLN A 13 -14.37 16.82 12.10
CA GLN A 13 -14.86 15.54 11.62
C GLN A 13 -14.50 14.51 12.69
N LYS A 14 -15.52 13.97 13.36
CA LYS A 14 -15.39 12.77 14.18
C LYS A 14 -14.87 11.67 13.26
N ARG A 15 -13.57 11.37 13.32
CA ARG A 15 -13.04 10.13 12.73
C ARG A 15 -13.85 8.98 13.31
N SER A 16 -14.36 8.11 12.43
CA SER A 16 -14.90 6.84 12.88
C SER A 16 -13.77 6.11 13.61
N ALA A 17 -14.06 5.52 14.78
CA ALA A 17 -13.06 4.87 15.62
C ALA A 17 -12.37 3.66 14.95
N ASN A 18 -12.75 3.32 13.71
CA ASN A 18 -12.25 2.21 12.92
C ASN A 18 -11.45 2.62 11.67
N ASP A 19 -11.29 3.91 11.36
CA ASP A 19 -10.61 4.33 10.13
C ASP A 19 -9.10 4.44 10.36
N MET A 20 -8.36 3.38 10.01
CA MET A 20 -6.90 3.30 10.19
C MET A 20 -6.17 4.10 9.11
N THR A 21 -5.34 5.06 9.52
CA THR A 21 -4.52 5.80 8.55
C THR A 21 -3.31 5.00 8.08
N PRO A 22 -2.75 5.33 6.91
CA PRO A 22 -1.47 4.78 6.46
C PRO A 22 -0.36 4.93 7.49
N LEU A 23 -0.27 6.08 8.17
CA LEU A 23 0.78 6.33 9.16
C LEU A 23 0.60 5.47 10.42
N GLU A 24 -0.63 5.32 10.90
CA GLU A 24 -0.94 4.44 12.04
C GLU A 24 -0.66 2.98 11.69
N ALA A 25 -1.06 2.54 10.49
CA ALA A 25 -0.76 1.20 9.98
C ALA A 25 0.75 0.94 9.92
N MET A 26 1.53 1.87 9.37
CA MET A 26 3.00 1.76 9.34
C MET A 26 3.59 1.64 10.75
N SER A 27 3.16 2.49 11.69
CA SER A 27 3.65 2.44 13.06
C SER A 27 3.35 1.09 13.73
N MET A 28 2.10 0.65 13.66
CA MET A 28 1.67 -0.61 14.28
C MET A 28 2.36 -1.83 13.66
N CYS A 29 2.51 -1.85 12.34
CA CYS A 29 3.15 -2.96 11.66
C CYS A 29 4.65 -3.01 11.91
N ASN A 30 5.30 -1.86 12.10
CA ASN A 30 6.72 -1.80 12.43
C ASN A 30 7.01 -2.31 13.85
N GLU A 31 6.07 -2.19 14.79
CA GLU A 31 6.20 -2.78 16.13
C GLU A 31 6.24 -4.31 16.09
N SER A 32 5.50 -4.92 15.15
CA SER A 32 5.41 -6.39 15.00
C SER A 32 6.49 -6.94 14.07
N PHE A 33 6.78 -6.22 12.99
CA PHE A 33 7.70 -6.61 11.92
C PHE A 33 8.63 -5.45 11.65
N ARG A 34 9.69 -5.36 12.46
CA ARG A 34 10.61 -4.24 12.42
C ARG A 34 11.32 -4.20 11.07
N THR A 35 10.98 -3.20 10.26
CA THR A 35 11.58 -2.94 8.96
C THR A 35 12.37 -1.63 9.01
N SER A 36 13.37 -1.48 8.14
CA SER A 36 14.06 -0.21 7.95
C SER A 36 13.39 0.60 6.83
N ASP A 37 13.54 1.93 6.90
CA ASP A 37 13.06 2.82 5.84
C ASP A 37 13.68 2.48 4.48
N GLU A 38 14.90 1.93 4.47
CA GLU A 38 15.62 1.52 3.25
C GLU A 38 14.85 0.47 2.46
N PHE A 39 14.21 -0.51 3.11
CA PHE A 39 13.41 -1.52 2.39
C PHE A 39 12.26 -0.89 1.62
N LEU A 40 11.54 0.05 2.25
CA LEU A 40 10.40 0.73 1.62
C LEU A 40 10.88 1.74 0.56
N GLU A 41 11.99 2.43 0.81
CA GLU A 41 12.59 3.35 -0.15
C GLU A 41 13.06 2.62 -1.42
N GLN A 42 13.76 1.48 -1.26
CA GLN A 42 14.19 0.67 -2.39
C GLN A 42 12.99 0.09 -3.14
N LEU A 43 12.00 -0.46 -2.44
CA LEU A 43 10.77 -0.94 -3.07
C LEU A 43 10.10 0.14 -3.92
N ASN A 44 10.00 1.37 -3.41
CA ASN A 44 9.43 2.50 -4.13
C ASN A 44 10.26 2.95 -5.35
N LYS A 45 11.59 2.80 -5.29
CA LYS A 45 12.51 3.24 -6.35
C LYS A 45 12.76 2.21 -7.43
N THR A 46 12.83 0.94 -7.05
CA THR A 46 13.31 -0.16 -7.89
C THR A 46 12.23 -1.20 -8.18
N GLY A 47 11.17 -1.22 -7.37
CA GLY A 47 10.13 -2.24 -7.42
C GLY A 47 10.46 -3.49 -6.61
N SER A 48 11.60 -3.57 -5.91
CA SER A 48 11.99 -4.73 -5.11
C SER A 48 12.74 -4.37 -3.82
N PHE A 49 12.77 -5.30 -2.87
CA PHE A 49 13.61 -5.19 -1.68
C PHE A 49 15.10 -5.41 -2.00
N PRO A 50 16.02 -4.80 -1.21
CA PRO A 50 17.47 -4.99 -1.36
C PRO A 50 17.91 -6.41 -1.00
N ASP A 51 17.22 -7.07 -0.06
CA ASP A 51 17.38 -8.47 0.30
C ASP A 51 16.02 -9.17 0.30
N GLU A 52 15.76 -10.03 -0.69
CA GLU A 52 14.53 -10.80 -0.81
C GLU A 52 14.57 -12.13 0.00
N THR A 53 15.63 -12.38 0.77
CA THR A 53 15.70 -13.54 1.68
C THR A 53 15.18 -13.22 3.08
N ASP A 54 15.15 -11.94 3.47
CA ASP A 54 14.54 -11.49 4.71
C ASP A 54 13.01 -11.40 4.58
N LYS A 55 12.31 -12.22 5.36
CA LYS A 55 10.84 -12.28 5.36
C LYS A 55 10.22 -11.21 6.24
N THR A 56 10.99 -10.57 7.12
CA THR A 56 10.52 -9.52 8.03
C THR A 56 9.87 -8.34 7.28
N PRO A 57 10.52 -7.70 6.30
CA PRO A 57 9.91 -6.62 5.52
C PRO A 57 8.73 -7.10 4.64
N MET A 58 8.71 -8.39 4.25
CA MET A 58 7.57 -8.97 3.54
C MET A 58 6.35 -9.09 4.45
N CYS A 59 6.54 -9.54 5.69
CA CYS A 59 5.47 -9.61 6.67
C CYS A 59 5.02 -8.23 7.15
N PHE A 60 5.92 -7.23 7.14
CA PHE A 60 5.53 -5.84 7.32
C PHE A 60 4.53 -5.40 6.24
N LEU A 61 4.79 -5.68 4.96
CA LEU A 61 3.85 -5.36 3.87
C LEU A 61 2.51 -6.08 4.05
N LYS A 62 2.52 -7.37 4.41
CA LYS A 62 1.29 -8.11 4.74
C LYS A 62 0.48 -7.37 5.80
N CYS A 63 1.10 -7.07 6.94
CA CYS A 63 0.44 -6.34 8.01
C CYS A 63 -0.12 -5.00 7.53
N TYR A 64 0.68 -4.24 6.78
CA TYR A 64 0.26 -2.93 6.28
C TYR A 64 -0.98 -3.03 5.38
N LEU A 65 -0.97 -3.96 4.42
CA LEU A 65 -2.11 -4.16 3.52
C LEU A 65 -3.37 -4.66 4.25
N GLU A 66 -3.24 -5.49 5.29
CA GLU A 66 -4.37 -5.90 6.14
C GLU A 66 -4.94 -4.70 6.90
N LYS A 67 -4.06 -3.84 7.45
CA LYS A 67 -4.46 -2.64 8.19
C LYS A 67 -5.11 -1.57 7.33
N THR A 68 -4.77 -1.52 6.05
CA THR A 68 -5.37 -0.60 5.07
C THR A 68 -6.49 -1.23 4.26
N ASP A 69 -6.96 -2.43 4.64
CA ASP A 69 -8.09 -3.14 4.00
C ASP A 69 -7.85 -3.47 2.51
N ILE A 70 -6.59 -3.59 2.08
CA ILE A 70 -6.23 -4.01 0.72
C ILE A 70 -6.26 -5.53 0.60
N ILE A 71 -5.89 -6.24 1.67
CA ILE A 71 -6.03 -7.69 1.76
C ILE A 71 -6.78 -8.08 3.03
N SER A 72 -7.56 -9.15 2.96
CA SER A 72 -8.12 -9.80 4.15
C SER A 72 -7.07 -10.61 4.89
N ASP A 73 -7.40 -11.06 6.09
CA ASP A 73 -6.63 -12.03 6.86
C ASP A 73 -6.54 -13.41 6.17
N GLU A 74 -7.54 -13.76 5.37
CA GLU A 74 -7.56 -14.95 4.51
C GLU A 74 -6.75 -14.77 3.21
N GLY A 75 -6.31 -13.54 2.91
CA GLY A 75 -5.49 -13.20 1.74
C GLY A 75 -6.29 -12.79 0.49
N ASP A 76 -7.59 -12.55 0.62
CA ASP A 76 -8.43 -12.03 -0.46
C ASP A 76 -8.12 -10.55 -0.71
N ILE A 77 -8.13 -10.14 -1.97
CA ILE A 77 -7.77 -8.77 -2.38
C ILE A 77 -9.00 -7.89 -2.54
N ASN A 78 -8.97 -6.72 -1.91
CA ASN A 78 -9.90 -5.62 -2.13
C ASN A 78 -9.39 -4.70 -3.25
N GLU A 79 -9.71 -5.03 -4.50
CA GLU A 79 -9.29 -4.24 -5.67
C GLU A 79 -9.66 -2.75 -5.61
N PRO A 80 -10.88 -2.35 -5.19
CA PRO A 80 -11.21 -0.94 -5.00
C PRO A 80 -10.18 -0.18 -4.15
N LYS A 81 -9.65 -0.80 -3.10
CA LYS A 81 -8.61 -0.20 -2.24
C LYS A 81 -7.25 -0.10 -2.93
N ILE A 82 -6.91 -1.06 -3.79
CA ILE A 82 -5.71 -0.95 -4.66
C ILE A 82 -5.83 0.27 -5.56
N PHE A 83 -6.98 0.49 -6.21
CA PHE A 83 -7.17 1.64 -7.11
C PHE A 83 -7.30 2.97 -6.37
N GLU A 84 -7.79 2.98 -5.13
CA GLU A 84 -7.73 4.15 -4.25
C GLU A 84 -6.28 4.54 -3.95
N MET A 85 -5.42 3.55 -3.67
CA MET A 85 -4.00 3.77 -3.36
C MET A 85 -3.16 4.06 -4.60
N PHE A 86 -3.46 3.42 -5.73
CA PHE A 86 -2.73 3.51 -6.99
C PHE A 86 -3.67 3.82 -8.17
N PRO A 87 -4.16 5.06 -8.32
CA PRO A 87 -5.18 5.41 -9.32
C PRO A 87 -4.74 5.24 -10.78
N THR A 88 -3.43 5.15 -11.03
CA THR A 88 -2.87 4.95 -12.38
C THR A 88 -2.68 3.48 -12.74
N LEU A 89 -2.87 2.56 -11.79
CA LEU A 89 -2.80 1.12 -12.05
C LEU A 89 -4.08 0.68 -12.78
N ASN A 90 -3.92 0.01 -13.93
CA ASN A 90 -5.07 -0.52 -14.67
C ASN A 90 -5.45 -1.93 -14.16
N SER A 91 -6.70 -2.35 -14.44
CA SER A 91 -7.23 -3.64 -13.98
C SER A 91 -6.45 -4.85 -14.51
N ASP A 92 -5.97 -4.79 -15.75
CA ASP A 92 -5.22 -5.90 -16.37
C ASP A 92 -3.87 -6.09 -15.65
N ALA A 93 -3.19 -5.00 -15.30
CA ALA A 93 -1.98 -5.02 -14.50
C ALA A 93 -2.24 -5.58 -13.10
N THR A 94 -3.35 -5.20 -12.46
CA THR A 94 -3.77 -5.77 -11.18
C THR A 94 -3.96 -7.29 -11.29
N GLU A 95 -4.72 -7.76 -12.27
CA GLU A 95 -4.96 -9.20 -12.50
C GLU A 95 -3.68 -9.98 -12.79
N ASP A 96 -2.75 -9.41 -13.56
CA ASP A 96 -1.43 -10.01 -13.76
C ASP A 96 -0.64 -10.11 -12.46
N CYS A 97 -0.65 -9.06 -11.63
CA CYS A 97 0.08 -9.06 -10.37
C CYS A 97 -0.51 -10.01 -9.31
N LYS A 98 -1.81 -10.31 -9.37
CA LYS A 98 -2.41 -11.33 -8.51
C LYS A 98 -1.84 -12.72 -8.77
N LYS A 99 -1.53 -13.05 -10.02
CA LYS A 99 -0.97 -14.37 -10.40
C LYS A 99 0.40 -14.61 -9.76
N GLU A 100 1.16 -13.54 -9.50
CA GLU A 100 2.46 -13.63 -8.83
C GLU A 100 2.38 -14.15 -7.39
N MET A 101 1.20 -14.08 -6.76
CA MET A 101 0.98 -14.64 -5.43
C MET A 101 1.04 -16.18 -5.40
N ASP A 102 0.87 -16.85 -6.54
CA ASP A 102 0.94 -18.31 -6.63
C ASP A 102 2.39 -18.84 -6.62
N HIS A 103 3.40 -17.95 -6.67
CA HIS A 103 4.81 -18.33 -6.66
C HIS A 103 5.34 -18.78 -5.29
N SER A 104 4.57 -18.64 -4.20
CA SER A 104 4.96 -19.10 -2.87
C SER A 104 3.78 -19.67 -2.08
N ASN A 105 4.06 -20.54 -1.10
CA ASN A 105 3.08 -20.99 -0.10
C ASN A 105 3.15 -20.17 1.21
N ASN A 106 4.13 -19.28 1.36
CA ASN A 106 4.25 -18.41 2.52
C ASN A 106 3.45 -17.11 2.30
N VAL A 107 2.53 -16.79 3.22
CA VAL A 107 1.62 -15.64 3.05
C VAL A 107 2.35 -14.30 2.92
N CYS A 108 3.44 -14.08 3.65
CA CYS A 108 4.21 -12.83 3.54
C CYS A 108 4.89 -12.71 2.17
N GLU A 109 5.47 -13.81 1.66
CA GLU A 109 6.06 -13.85 0.31
C GLU A 109 5.01 -13.64 -0.78
N LYS A 110 3.83 -14.26 -0.65
CA LYS A 110 2.71 -14.03 -1.59
C LYS A 110 2.38 -12.54 -1.72
N VAL A 111 2.19 -11.88 -0.58
CA VAL A 111 1.89 -10.44 -0.54
C VAL A 111 3.04 -9.63 -1.10
N TYR A 112 4.28 -9.99 -0.78
CA TYR A 112 5.45 -9.34 -1.35
C TYR A 112 5.45 -9.41 -2.88
N PHE A 113 5.16 -10.57 -3.47
CA PHE A 113 5.15 -10.72 -4.93
C PHE A 113 4.06 -9.88 -5.61
N LEU A 114 2.87 -9.77 -5.00
CA LEU A 114 1.84 -8.84 -5.45
C LEU A 114 2.37 -7.40 -5.45
N VAL A 115 2.92 -6.93 -4.32
CA VAL A 115 3.41 -5.54 -4.17
C VAL A 115 4.58 -5.27 -5.11
N ARG A 116 5.55 -6.18 -5.20
CA ARG A 116 6.68 -6.11 -6.11
C ARG A 116 6.21 -5.92 -7.56
N CYS A 117 5.23 -6.70 -7.99
CA CYS A 117 4.65 -6.56 -9.33
C CYS A 117 3.96 -5.21 -9.52
N VAL A 118 3.10 -4.79 -8.58
CA VAL A 118 2.39 -3.50 -8.65
C VAL A 118 3.39 -2.34 -8.75
N MET A 119 4.39 -2.30 -7.87
CA MET A 119 5.41 -1.25 -7.87
C MET A 119 6.23 -1.25 -9.17
N THR A 120 6.56 -2.44 -9.69
CA THR A 120 7.24 -2.57 -10.98
C THR A 120 6.39 -2.04 -12.13
N ARG A 121 5.09 -2.36 -12.17
CA ARG A 121 4.15 -1.84 -13.19
C ARG A 121 4.06 -0.32 -13.12
N LEU A 122 3.91 0.26 -11.93
CA LEU A 122 3.87 1.71 -11.74
C LEU A 122 5.15 2.41 -12.24
N LEU A 123 6.32 1.80 -12.02
CA LEU A 123 7.59 2.32 -12.52
C LEU A 123 7.72 2.22 -14.03
N VAL A 124 7.29 1.12 -14.65
CA VAL A 124 7.38 0.92 -16.10
C VAL A 124 6.37 1.81 -16.83
N ASP A 125 5.13 1.85 -16.37
CA ASP A 125 4.05 2.60 -17.00
C ASP A 125 4.23 4.12 -16.82
N GLY A 126 4.77 4.55 -15.66
CA GLY A 126 5.15 5.94 -15.42
C GLY A 126 6.23 6.44 -16.38
N ARG A 127 7.21 5.59 -16.73
CA ARG A 127 8.30 5.92 -17.66
C ARG A 127 7.86 6.03 -19.12
N GLY A 128 6.69 5.50 -19.47
CA GLY A 128 6.09 5.65 -20.80
C GLY A 128 5.60 7.08 -21.09
N SER A 129 5.43 7.91 -20.07
CA SER A 129 4.88 9.27 -20.20
C SER A 129 5.93 10.35 -20.53
N ASP A 130 7.24 10.05 -20.38
CA ASP A 130 8.33 11.02 -20.57
C ASP A 130 8.84 11.10 -22.03
N ASN A 131 8.25 10.34 -22.96
CA ASN A 131 8.68 10.24 -24.36
C ASN A 131 7.64 10.74 -25.37
N LYS A 132 6.77 11.70 -25.00
CA LYS A 132 5.82 12.31 -25.93
C LYS A 132 5.81 13.84 -25.89
#